data_AF-A0A5J4R5V1-F1
#
_entry.id   AF-A0A5J4R5V1-F1
#
_cell.length_a   1.000
_cell.length_b   1.000
_cell.length_c   1.000
_cell.angle_alpha   90.00
_cell.angle_beta   90.00
_cell.angle_gamma   90.00
#
_symmetry.space_group_name_H-M   'P 1'
#
loop_
_entity.id
_entity.type
_entity.pdbx_description
1 polymer ?
#
loop_
_entity_poly.entity_id
_entity_poly.type
_entity_poly.pdbx_seq_one_letter_code
_entity_poly.pdbx_strand_id
1 'polypeptide(L)'
;MMYICKMKRPVIITKMPVIVFASFFISYACHAQENKGEKGCLVPVCVYDGETIPYMQLPVVYVFKPIVFTNEKEKKKYNKLVRDVKKTLPVSREVKQILIETYEYIQMLPNEKSRQAHIKIVEKGVKEQYTARMKKLTFSQGKLLIKLIDRECNQTSYELIKAFMGPFKAVFYQSFAGLFGASLKREYNPQGEDRLVERVILLVENGQI
;
A
#
# COMPACT_ATOMS: atom_id res chain seq x y z
N MET A 1 3.71 17.51 26.13
CA MET A 1 4.03 18.39 27.27
C MET A 1 3.97 17.55 28.54
N MET A 2 5.11 17.25 29.14
CA MET A 2 5.28 16.46 30.38
C MET A 2 4.64 17.17 31.57
N TYR A 3 4.11 16.45 32.56
CA TYR A 3 4.30 16.83 33.96
C TYR A 3 4.50 15.60 34.86
N ILE A 4 5.75 15.49 35.30
CA ILE A 4 6.23 14.72 36.44
C ILE A 4 5.77 15.46 37.71
N CYS A 5 5.18 14.77 38.67
CA CYS A 5 5.14 15.24 40.06
C CYS A 5 5.77 14.19 40.97
N LYS A 6 6.93 14.54 41.52
CA LYS A 6 7.71 13.76 42.48
C LYS A 6 7.80 14.61 43.73
N MET A 7 7.21 14.17 44.84
CA MET A 7 7.56 14.69 46.16
C MET A 7 7.93 13.53 47.09
N LYS A 8 9.24 13.47 47.37
CA LYS A 8 9.83 12.83 48.55
C LYS A 8 9.51 13.67 49.78
N ARG A 9 9.32 13.04 50.95
CA ARG A 9 10.15 13.22 52.16
C ARG A 9 9.69 12.30 53.31
N PRO A 10 10.54 12.06 54.33
CA PRO A 10 10.86 10.72 54.85
C PRO A 10 10.31 10.55 56.29
N VAL A 11 11.00 9.73 57.11
CA VAL A 11 10.96 9.63 58.60
C VAL A 11 10.20 8.39 59.07
N ILE A 12 10.65 7.49 59.96
CA ILE A 12 11.89 7.25 60.74
C ILE A 12 11.93 5.74 61.04
N ILE A 13 13.15 5.19 61.11
CA ILE A 13 13.47 3.82 61.49
C ILE A 13 13.50 3.71 63.03
N THR A 14 12.73 2.79 63.60
CA THR A 14 12.97 2.25 64.96
C THR A 14 13.18 0.74 64.87
N LYS A 15 14.08 0.25 65.73
CA LYS A 15 14.84 -0.99 65.58
C LYS A 15 14.19 -2.19 66.29
N MET A 16 14.38 -3.36 65.67
CA MET A 16 14.48 -4.74 66.23
C MET A 16 13.20 -5.52 66.60
N PRO A 17 13.23 -6.88 66.55
CA PRO A 17 14.15 -7.80 65.89
C PRO A 17 13.46 -8.72 64.86
N VAL A 18 14.17 -8.87 63.74
CA VAL A 18 14.08 -9.96 62.77
C VAL A 18 14.45 -11.27 63.47
N ILE A 19 14.03 -12.41 62.91
CA ILE A 19 14.38 -13.79 63.31
C ILE A 19 13.41 -14.38 64.34
N VAL A 20 12.24 -14.87 63.90
CA VAL A 20 11.59 -16.16 64.32
C VAL A 20 10.35 -16.40 63.44
N PHE A 21 9.75 -15.38 62.82
CA PHE A 21 8.59 -15.53 61.92
C PHE A 21 8.92 -16.02 60.49
N ALA A 22 10.17 -16.43 60.23
CA ALA A 22 10.64 -16.85 58.90
C ALA A 22 10.50 -18.35 58.62
N SER A 23 10.00 -19.16 59.56
CA SER A 23 9.86 -20.62 59.40
C SER A 23 8.42 -21.10 59.18
N PHE A 24 7.42 -20.22 59.21
CA PHE A 24 6.01 -20.57 58.94
C PHE A 24 5.41 -19.91 57.69
N PHE A 25 6.26 -19.36 56.82
CA PHE A 25 5.86 -18.83 55.50
C PHE A 25 6.46 -19.62 54.33
N ILE A 26 6.99 -20.83 54.57
CA ILE A 26 7.67 -21.66 53.56
C ILE A 26 6.72 -22.68 52.88
N SER A 27 5.44 -22.77 53.27
CA SER A 27 4.48 -23.72 52.65
C SER A 27 3.49 -23.14 51.63
N TYR A 28 3.71 -21.91 51.15
CA TYR A 28 3.07 -21.46 49.90
C TYR A 28 4.12 -21.24 48.81
N ALA A 29 4.98 -22.24 48.59
CA ALA A 29 5.52 -22.45 47.25
C ALA A 29 4.36 -22.96 46.38
N CYS A 30 3.42 -22.06 46.08
CA CYS A 30 2.43 -22.27 45.05
C CYS A 30 3.24 -22.46 43.77
N HIS A 31 3.32 -23.69 43.29
CA HIS A 31 3.68 -23.96 41.91
C HIS A 31 2.59 -23.30 41.04
N ALA A 32 2.71 -21.99 40.83
CA ALA A 32 2.11 -21.36 39.67
C ALA A 32 2.81 -21.99 38.48
N GLN A 33 2.18 -23.02 37.91
CA GLN A 33 2.54 -23.47 36.57
C GLN A 33 2.27 -22.29 35.66
N GLU A 34 3.33 -21.56 35.29
CA GLU A 34 3.33 -20.75 34.09
C GLU A 34 3.11 -21.76 32.96
N ASN A 35 1.84 -21.98 32.61
CA ASN A 35 1.48 -22.53 31.33
C ASN A 35 2.10 -21.56 30.33
N LYS A 36 3.30 -21.89 29.86
CA LYS A 36 3.77 -21.49 28.55
C LYS A 36 2.76 -22.13 27.60
N GLY A 37 1.60 -21.48 27.49
CA GLY A 37 0.61 -21.80 26.49
C GLY A 37 1.40 -21.85 25.22
N GLU A 38 1.42 -23.03 24.60
CA GLU A 38 1.89 -23.16 23.24
C GLU A 38 1.33 -21.96 22.49
N LYS A 39 2.19 -21.20 21.82
CA LYS A 39 1.77 -20.01 21.06
C LYS A 39 0.88 -20.48 19.92
N GLY A 40 -0.38 -20.79 20.22
CA GLY A 40 -1.41 -21.11 19.27
C GLY A 40 -1.65 -19.87 18.41
N CYS A 41 -1.79 -20.07 17.12
CA CYS A 41 -2.24 -19.01 16.23
C CYS A 41 -3.77 -18.94 16.32
N LEU A 42 -4.32 -17.75 16.53
CA LEU A 42 -5.75 -17.54 16.37
C LEU A 42 -6.10 -17.68 14.89
N VAL A 43 -6.93 -18.66 14.55
CA VAL A 43 -7.40 -18.91 13.19
C VAL A 43 -8.92 -18.77 13.13
N PRO A 44 -9.48 -18.28 12.01
CA PRO A 44 -10.92 -18.25 11.86
C PRO A 44 -11.48 -19.68 11.82
N VAL A 45 -12.67 -19.86 12.37
CA VAL A 45 -13.34 -21.14 12.49
C VAL A 45 -14.73 -21.08 11.87
N CYS A 46 -15.16 -22.18 11.26
CA CYS A 46 -16.54 -22.40 10.88
C CYS A 46 -17.08 -23.62 11.64
N VAL A 47 -18.37 -23.61 11.96
CA VAL A 47 -19.04 -24.76 12.57
C VAL A 47 -19.73 -25.55 11.46
N TYR A 48 -19.36 -26.81 11.29
CA TYR A 48 -19.93 -27.73 10.31
C TYR A 48 -20.33 -29.03 11.03
N ASP A 49 -21.60 -29.42 10.93
CA ASP A 49 -22.18 -30.58 11.63
C ASP A 49 -21.90 -30.65 13.15
N GLY A 50 -21.86 -29.48 13.80
CA GLY A 50 -21.57 -29.37 15.23
C GLY A 50 -20.09 -29.42 15.59
N GLU A 51 -19.20 -29.63 14.62
CA GLU A 51 -17.75 -29.58 14.80
C GLU A 51 -17.18 -28.20 14.47
N THR A 52 -16.18 -27.76 15.23
CA THR A 52 -15.46 -26.50 14.97
C THR A 52 -14.25 -26.78 14.08
N ILE A 53 -14.34 -26.38 12.81
CA ILE A 53 -13.30 -26.59 11.82
C ILE A 53 -12.53 -25.27 11.61
N PRO A 54 -11.21 -25.22 11.83
CA PRO A 54 -10.42 -24.06 11.45
C PRO A 54 -10.35 -23.97 9.92
N TYR A 55 -10.53 -22.78 9.38
CA TYR A 55 -10.33 -22.54 7.96
C TYR A 55 -9.37 -21.37 7.74
N MET A 56 -8.74 -21.34 6.58
CA MET A 56 -8.02 -20.16 6.12
C MET A 56 -8.40 -19.88 4.68
N GLN A 57 -8.61 -18.60 4.36
CA GLN A 57 -8.74 -18.19 2.97
C GLN A 57 -7.34 -18.07 2.39
N LEU A 58 -7.04 -18.91 1.41
CA LEU A 58 -5.80 -18.80 0.65
C LEU A 58 -5.88 -17.57 -0.26
N PRO A 59 -4.78 -16.81 -0.40
CA PRO A 59 -4.73 -15.74 -1.39
C PRO A 59 -4.89 -16.35 -2.80
N VAL A 60 -5.44 -15.56 -3.71
CA VAL A 60 -5.54 -15.94 -5.12
C VAL A 60 -4.12 -16.14 -5.68
N VAL A 61 -3.87 -17.30 -6.28
CA VAL A 61 -2.57 -17.59 -6.92
C VAL A 61 -2.76 -17.63 -8.42
N TYR A 62 -1.99 -16.82 -9.14
CA TYR A 62 -2.02 -16.80 -10.60
C TYR A 62 -1.06 -17.84 -11.16
N VAL A 63 -1.59 -18.80 -11.91
CA VAL A 63 -0.80 -19.84 -12.58
C VAL A 63 -0.68 -19.50 -14.06
N PHE A 64 0.54 -19.16 -14.48
CA PHE A 64 0.87 -18.91 -15.88
C PHE A 64 1.81 -19.98 -16.42
N LYS A 65 1.75 -20.24 -17.72
CA LYS A 65 2.78 -21.05 -18.41
C LYS A 65 4.17 -20.45 -18.13
N PRO A 66 5.16 -21.27 -17.70
CA PRO A 66 6.53 -20.82 -17.49
C PRO A 66 7.07 -20.07 -18.71
N ILE A 67 7.77 -18.96 -18.46
CA ILE A 67 8.40 -18.19 -19.54
C ILE A 67 9.71 -18.90 -19.89
N VAL A 68 9.78 -19.43 -21.11
CA VAL A 68 11.02 -19.95 -21.69
C VAL A 68 11.71 -18.79 -22.39
N PHE A 69 12.90 -18.42 -21.92
CA PHE A 69 13.71 -17.38 -22.55
C PHE A 69 14.62 -18.02 -23.58
N THR A 70 14.63 -17.48 -24.79
CA THR A 70 15.51 -17.97 -25.86
C THR A 70 16.95 -17.50 -25.65
N ASN A 71 17.12 -16.34 -25.01
CA ASN A 71 18.42 -15.70 -24.81
C ASN A 71 18.46 -14.89 -23.50
N GLU A 72 19.65 -14.72 -22.91
CA GLU A 72 19.93 -13.86 -21.76
C GLU A 72 19.44 -12.41 -21.96
N LYS A 73 19.43 -11.91 -23.19
CA LYS A 73 18.86 -10.59 -23.50
C LYS A 73 17.37 -10.49 -23.18
N GLU A 74 16.60 -11.55 -23.43
CA GLU A 74 15.15 -11.59 -23.13
C GLU A 74 14.91 -11.67 -21.62
N LYS A 75 15.69 -12.50 -20.94
CA LYS A 75 15.67 -12.60 -19.47
C LYS A 75 15.98 -11.26 -18.80
N LYS A 76 17.00 -10.54 -19.29
CA LYS A 76 17.33 -9.18 -18.82
C LYS A 76 16.19 -8.18 -19.07
N LYS A 77 15.53 -8.25 -20.23
CA LYS A 77 14.34 -7.41 -20.52
C LYS A 77 13.19 -7.70 -19.56
N TYR A 78 12.92 -8.98 -19.28
CA TYR A 78 11.88 -9.38 -18.34
C TYR A 78 12.20 -8.91 -16.92
N ASN A 79 13.42 -9.13 -16.44
CA ASN A 79 13.84 -8.66 -15.11
C ASN A 79 13.77 -7.13 -14.98
N LYS A 80 14.13 -6.41 -16.06
CA LYS A 80 13.93 -4.96 -16.14
C LYS A 80 12.45 -4.59 -16.01
N LEU A 81 11.56 -5.29 -16.71
CA LEU A 81 10.11 -5.08 -16.61
C LEU A 81 9.60 -5.30 -15.19
N VAL A 82 9.97 -6.41 -14.54
CA VAL A 82 9.59 -6.71 -13.14
C VAL A 82 10.03 -5.59 -12.21
N ARG A 83 11.29 -5.15 -12.31
CA ARG A 83 11.81 -4.04 -11.51
C ARG A 83 11.07 -2.74 -11.78
N ASP A 84 10.80 -2.43 -13.05
CA ASP A 84 10.12 -1.21 -13.44
C ASP A 84 8.66 -1.22 -12.93
N VAL A 85 7.93 -2.35 -13.04
CA VAL A 85 6.59 -2.54 -12.46
C VAL A 85 6.61 -2.35 -10.95
N LYS A 86 7.53 -2.99 -10.22
CA LYS A 86 7.65 -2.83 -8.76
C LYS A 86 7.86 -1.38 -8.33
N LYS A 87 8.55 -0.59 -9.16
CA LYS A 87 8.80 0.84 -8.89
C LYS A 87 7.59 1.72 -9.23
N THR A 88 6.88 1.43 -10.31
CA THR A 88 5.80 2.28 -10.82
C THR A 88 4.42 1.94 -10.24
N LEU A 89 4.16 0.68 -9.92
CA LEU A 89 2.85 0.20 -9.45
C LEU A 89 2.38 0.87 -8.14
N PRO A 90 3.23 1.09 -7.12
CA PRO A 90 2.80 1.82 -5.92
C PRO A 90 2.39 3.26 -6.25
N VAL A 91 3.14 3.92 -7.14
CA VAL A 91 2.88 5.31 -7.55
C VAL A 91 1.55 5.42 -8.31
N SER A 92 1.22 4.47 -9.19
CA SER A 92 -0.08 4.48 -9.88
C SER A 92 -1.26 4.33 -8.93
N ARG A 93 -1.10 3.54 -7.85
CA ARG A 93 -2.13 3.37 -6.82
C ARG A 93 -2.31 4.62 -5.96
N GLU A 94 -1.21 5.29 -5.58
CA GLU A 94 -1.28 6.59 -4.90
C GLU A 94 -2.05 7.60 -5.75
N VAL A 95 -1.79 7.66 -7.05
CA VAL A 95 -2.50 8.56 -7.98
C VAL A 95 -3.98 8.19 -8.08
N LYS A 96 -4.33 6.91 -8.21
CA LYS A 96 -5.72 6.44 -8.20
C LYS A 96 -6.46 6.91 -6.94
N GLN A 97 -5.83 6.75 -5.78
CA GLN A 97 -6.41 7.14 -4.50
C GLN A 97 -6.66 8.66 -4.42
N ILE A 98 -5.69 9.47 -4.81
CA ILE A 98 -5.83 10.94 -4.89
C ILE A 98 -7.00 11.31 -5.81
N LEU A 99 -7.16 10.62 -6.94
CA LEU A 99 -8.27 10.87 -7.87
C LEU A 99 -9.63 10.55 -7.25
N ILE A 100 -9.75 9.43 -6.54
CA ILE A 100 -10.99 9.03 -5.84
C ILE A 100 -11.32 10.05 -4.74
N GLU A 101 -10.36 10.42 -3.90
CA GLU A 101 -10.56 11.39 -2.81
C GLU A 101 -10.96 12.77 -3.33
N THR A 102 -10.27 13.24 -4.37
CA THR A 102 -10.57 14.52 -5.03
C THR A 102 -11.98 14.49 -5.60
N TYR A 103 -12.38 13.37 -6.19
CA TYR A 103 -13.73 13.19 -6.73
C TYR A 103 -14.78 13.24 -5.63
N GLU A 104 -14.66 12.43 -4.58
CA GLU A 104 -15.59 12.39 -3.45
C GLU A 104 -15.76 13.78 -2.82
N TYR A 105 -14.67 14.52 -2.66
CA TYR A 105 -14.71 15.88 -2.11
C TYR A 105 -15.43 16.86 -3.03
N ILE A 106 -15.17 16.82 -4.33
CA ILE A 106 -15.80 17.70 -5.32
C ILE A 106 -17.31 17.48 -5.39
N GLN A 107 -17.79 16.24 -5.19
CA GLN A 107 -19.23 15.94 -5.15
C GLN A 107 -19.94 16.62 -3.98
N MET A 108 -19.24 16.88 -2.87
CA MET A 108 -19.80 17.56 -1.71
C MET A 108 -19.87 19.09 -1.88
N LEU A 109 -19.26 19.65 -2.93
CA LEU A 109 -19.22 21.09 -3.16
C LEU A 109 -20.42 21.56 -4.00
N PRO A 110 -21.20 22.55 -3.53
CA PRO A 110 -22.39 23.02 -4.25
C PRO A 110 -22.04 23.83 -5.51
N ASN A 111 -20.92 24.55 -5.50
CA ASN A 111 -20.58 25.56 -6.51
C ASN A 111 -19.47 25.12 -7.46
N GLU A 112 -19.64 25.36 -8.75
CA GLU A 112 -18.64 25.09 -9.80
C GLU A 112 -17.32 25.82 -9.57
N LYS A 113 -17.38 27.08 -9.09
CA LYS A 113 -16.19 27.86 -8.74
C LYS A 113 -15.37 27.22 -7.61
N SER A 114 -16.04 26.64 -6.62
CA SER A 114 -15.37 25.94 -5.51
C SER A 114 -14.75 24.63 -5.98
N ARG A 115 -15.42 23.89 -6.87
CA ARG A 115 -14.88 22.68 -7.52
C ARG A 115 -13.60 23.00 -8.28
N GLN A 116 -13.61 24.03 -9.13
CA GLN A 116 -12.43 24.45 -9.88
C GLN A 116 -11.29 24.96 -9.00
N ALA A 117 -11.60 25.68 -7.91
CA ALA A 117 -10.59 26.12 -6.95
C ALA A 117 -9.91 24.93 -6.26
N HIS A 118 -10.69 23.93 -5.83
CA HIS A 118 -10.16 22.73 -5.21
C HIS A 118 -9.30 21.92 -6.20
N ILE A 119 -9.76 21.75 -7.45
CA ILE A 119 -8.97 21.10 -8.50
C ILE A 119 -7.61 21.78 -8.60
N LYS A 120 -7.53 23.10 -8.78
CA LYS A 120 -6.25 23.83 -8.88
C LYS A 120 -5.31 23.62 -7.69
N ILE A 121 -5.86 23.50 -6.47
CA ILE A 121 -5.07 23.20 -5.27
C ILE A 121 -4.48 21.79 -5.36
N VAL A 122 -5.28 20.79 -5.73
CA VAL A 122 -4.84 19.42 -5.93
C VAL A 122 -3.80 19.35 -7.06
N GLU A 123 -4.03 20.01 -8.20
CA GLU A 123 -3.08 20.05 -9.32
C GLU A 123 -1.71 20.57 -8.87
N LYS A 124 -1.70 21.66 -8.09
CA LYS A 124 -0.47 22.26 -7.56
C LYS A 124 0.24 21.31 -6.59
N GLY A 125 -0.50 20.72 -5.63
CA GLY A 125 0.07 19.76 -4.68
C GLY A 125 0.64 18.52 -5.35
N VAL A 126 -0.11 17.94 -6.30
CA VAL A 126 0.35 16.79 -7.09
C VAL A 126 1.59 17.15 -7.91
N LYS A 127 1.61 18.33 -8.56
CA LYS A 127 2.78 18.79 -9.30
C LYS A 127 4.00 18.90 -8.40
N GLU A 128 3.88 19.55 -7.24
CA GLU A 128 5.00 19.73 -6.31
C GLU A 128 5.53 18.39 -5.77
N GLN A 129 4.64 17.51 -5.32
CA GLN A 129 5.01 16.22 -4.73
C GLN A 129 5.58 15.24 -5.76
N TYR A 130 4.96 15.15 -6.94
CA TYR A 130 5.29 14.12 -7.91
C TYR A 130 6.32 14.58 -8.95
N THR A 131 6.54 15.88 -9.21
CA THR A 131 7.55 16.31 -10.20
C THR A 131 8.95 15.78 -9.87
N ALA A 132 9.36 15.83 -8.61
CA ALA A 132 10.66 15.30 -8.19
C ALA A 132 10.75 13.77 -8.30
N ARG A 133 9.66 13.06 -7.98
CA ARG A 133 9.57 11.59 -8.13
C ARG A 133 9.62 11.19 -9.61
N MET A 134 8.91 11.91 -10.48
CA MET A 134 8.86 11.69 -11.92
C MET A 134 10.22 11.94 -12.59
N LYS A 135 10.96 12.98 -12.16
CA LYS A 135 12.33 13.23 -12.65
C LYS A 135 13.32 12.10 -12.33
N LYS A 136 13.06 11.29 -11.29
CA LYS A 136 13.86 10.10 -10.93
C LYS A 136 13.48 8.84 -11.72
N LEU A 137 12.44 8.91 -12.55
CA LEU A 137 12.04 7.81 -13.42
C LEU A 137 12.78 7.90 -14.75
N THR A 138 13.17 6.74 -15.27
CA THR A 138 13.65 6.66 -16.65
C THR A 138 12.49 6.83 -17.63
N PHE A 139 12.81 7.14 -18.89
CA PHE A 139 11.80 7.29 -19.94
C PHE A 139 10.84 6.09 -20.05
N SER A 140 11.38 4.86 -20.00
CA SER A 140 10.56 3.64 -20.05
C SER A 140 9.68 3.46 -18.82
N GLN A 141 10.15 3.88 -17.64
CA GLN A 141 9.38 3.82 -16.39
C GLN A 141 8.25 4.86 -16.38
N GLY A 142 8.50 6.07 -16.86
CA GLY A 142 7.45 7.10 -16.99
C GLY A 142 6.34 6.65 -17.94
N LYS A 143 6.70 6.06 -19.09
CA LYS A 143 5.74 5.48 -20.03
C LYS A 143 4.91 4.36 -19.38
N LEU A 144 5.56 3.45 -18.64
CA LEU A 144 4.87 2.38 -17.93
C LEU A 144 3.92 2.93 -16.87
N LEU A 145 4.35 3.92 -16.09
CA LEU A 145 3.54 4.51 -15.02
C LEU A 145 2.21 5.08 -15.54
N ILE A 146 2.23 5.77 -16.68
CA ILE A 146 1.01 6.35 -17.27
C ILE A 146 0.04 5.26 -17.69
N LYS A 147 0.56 4.19 -18.31
CA LYS A 147 -0.21 2.99 -18.64
C LYS A 147 -0.82 2.34 -17.40
N LEU A 148 -0.09 2.28 -16.29
CA LEU A 148 -0.62 1.74 -15.02
C LEU A 148 -1.68 2.65 -14.41
N ILE A 149 -1.53 3.97 -14.49
CA ILE A 149 -2.58 4.90 -14.03
C ILE A 149 -3.85 4.68 -14.85
N ASP A 150 -3.73 4.56 -16.17
CA ASP A 150 -4.86 4.25 -17.06
C ASP A 150 -5.52 2.92 -16.70
N ARG A 151 -4.73 1.84 -16.50
CA ARG A 151 -5.20 0.53 -16.01
C ARG A 151 -5.99 0.65 -14.71
N GLU A 152 -5.44 1.33 -13.71
CA GLU A 152 -6.06 1.49 -12.39
C GLU A 152 -7.36 2.30 -12.43
N CYS A 153 -7.45 3.25 -13.36
CA CYS A 153 -8.61 4.12 -13.52
C CYS A 153 -9.69 3.55 -14.46
N ASN A 154 -9.38 2.51 -15.24
CA ASN A 154 -10.26 1.97 -16.30
C ASN A 154 -11.63 1.50 -15.79
N GLN A 155 -11.78 1.23 -14.50
CA GLN A 155 -13.06 0.84 -13.87
C GLN A 155 -13.77 1.99 -13.14
N THR A 156 -13.03 2.98 -12.65
CA THR A 156 -13.58 4.14 -11.95
C THR A 156 -13.91 5.22 -12.96
N SER A 157 -15.19 5.30 -13.37
CA SER A 157 -15.78 6.47 -14.01
C SER A 157 -14.88 7.17 -15.03
N TYR A 158 -14.38 6.44 -16.03
CA TYR A 158 -13.45 6.96 -17.04
C TYR A 158 -13.97 8.26 -17.68
N GLU A 159 -15.28 8.37 -17.90
CA GLU A 159 -15.94 9.58 -18.38
C GLU A 159 -15.94 10.72 -17.35
N LEU A 160 -16.12 10.44 -16.06
CA LEU A 160 -16.03 11.46 -15.00
C LEU A 160 -14.59 11.90 -14.74
N ILE A 161 -13.62 10.99 -14.68
CA ILE A 161 -12.20 11.33 -14.56
C ILE A 161 -11.74 12.13 -15.78
N LYS A 162 -12.27 11.84 -16.98
CA LYS A 162 -11.98 12.59 -18.21
C LYS A 162 -12.63 13.98 -18.21
N ALA A 163 -13.82 14.14 -17.63
CA ALA A 163 -14.47 15.43 -17.44
C ALA A 163 -13.72 16.33 -16.43
N PHE A 164 -13.31 15.77 -15.29
CA PHE A 164 -12.63 16.53 -14.23
C PHE A 164 -11.14 16.75 -14.48
N MET A 165 -10.47 15.78 -15.10
CA MET A 165 -9.08 15.97 -15.47
C MET A 165 -8.93 16.71 -16.80
N GLY A 166 -9.95 17.17 -17.54
CA GLY A 166 -9.73 17.84 -18.83
C GLY A 166 -8.56 18.86 -18.83
N PRO A 167 -8.58 19.85 -17.91
CA PRO A 167 -7.46 20.78 -17.70
C PRO A 167 -6.23 20.11 -17.07
N PHE A 168 -6.42 19.28 -16.04
CA PHE A 168 -5.33 18.63 -15.31
C PHE A 168 -4.54 17.63 -16.17
N LYS A 169 -5.22 16.69 -16.85
CA LYS A 169 -4.71 15.82 -17.90
C LYS A 169 -4.00 16.66 -18.95
N ALA A 170 -4.59 17.72 -19.50
CA ALA A 170 -3.87 18.51 -20.50
C ALA A 170 -2.52 19.03 -19.96
N VAL A 171 -2.49 19.58 -18.75
CA VAL A 171 -1.25 20.07 -18.11
C VAL A 171 -0.27 18.92 -17.77
N PHE A 172 -0.78 17.80 -17.28
CA PHE A 172 0.00 16.62 -16.93
C PHE A 172 0.54 15.95 -18.21
N TYR A 173 -0.30 15.61 -19.17
CA TYR A 173 0.09 15.11 -20.50
C TYR A 173 1.01 16.07 -21.23
N GLN A 174 0.87 17.40 -21.13
CA GLN A 174 1.80 18.35 -21.73
C GLN A 174 3.18 18.30 -21.05
N SER A 175 3.20 18.32 -19.71
CA SER A 175 4.43 18.20 -18.91
C SER A 175 5.16 16.90 -19.21
N PHE A 176 4.42 15.82 -19.43
CA PHE A 176 4.99 14.53 -19.77
C PHE A 176 5.26 14.35 -21.27
N ALA A 177 4.54 15.01 -22.17
CA ALA A 177 4.87 14.99 -23.60
C ALA A 177 6.23 15.65 -23.86
N GLY A 178 6.57 16.71 -23.10
CA GLY A 178 7.90 17.33 -23.14
C GLY A 178 9.00 16.43 -22.55
N LEU A 179 8.70 15.64 -21.51
CA LEU A 179 9.68 14.74 -20.87
C LEU A 179 9.79 13.36 -21.56
N PHE A 180 8.71 12.88 -22.20
CA PHE A 180 8.53 11.49 -22.61
C PHE A 180 7.96 11.31 -24.04
N GLY A 181 7.75 12.39 -24.80
CA GLY A 181 7.41 12.37 -26.24
C GLY A 181 6.01 11.86 -26.61
N ALA A 182 5.78 11.67 -27.90
CA ALA A 182 4.47 11.32 -28.49
C ALA A 182 3.90 9.95 -28.05
N SER A 183 4.67 9.12 -27.35
CA SER A 183 4.28 7.74 -26.98
C SER A 183 3.33 7.65 -25.78
N LEU A 184 2.92 8.80 -25.24
CA LEU A 184 2.13 8.93 -24.00
C LEU A 184 0.63 8.68 -24.16
N LYS A 185 0.10 8.76 -25.38
CA LYS A 185 -1.34 8.73 -25.66
C LYS A 185 -1.92 7.31 -25.80
N ARG A 186 -1.13 6.25 -25.55
CA ARG A 186 -1.60 4.88 -25.73
C ARG A 186 -2.29 4.37 -24.47
N GLU A 187 -3.52 3.89 -24.65
CA GLU A 187 -4.33 3.22 -23.63
C GLU A 187 -3.71 1.88 -23.22
N TYR A 188 -4.07 1.42 -22.03
CA TYR A 188 -3.64 0.13 -21.51
C TYR A 188 -4.39 -1.03 -22.14
N ASN A 189 -3.68 -1.97 -22.77
CA ASN A 189 -4.30 -3.15 -23.40
C ASN A 189 -3.81 -4.47 -22.77
N PRO A 190 -4.51 -5.02 -21.77
CA PRO A 190 -4.09 -6.23 -21.07
C PRO A 190 -4.16 -7.50 -21.93
N GLN A 191 -4.97 -7.51 -22.99
CA GLN A 191 -5.10 -8.68 -23.88
C GLN A 191 -4.14 -8.62 -25.08
N GLY A 192 -3.64 -7.44 -25.43
CA GLY A 192 -2.73 -7.21 -26.54
C GLY A 192 -1.31 -6.89 -26.09
N GLU A 193 -0.86 -5.67 -26.37
CA GLU A 193 0.53 -5.23 -26.19
C GLU A 193 1.02 -5.32 -24.73
N ASP A 194 0.14 -5.11 -23.76
CA ASP A 194 0.51 -5.05 -22.34
C ASP A 194 0.27 -6.38 -21.60
N ARG A 195 -0.04 -7.48 -22.29
CA ARG A 195 -0.31 -8.79 -21.68
C ARG A 195 0.82 -9.31 -20.78
N LEU A 196 2.08 -9.09 -21.19
CA LEU A 196 3.23 -9.48 -20.37
C LEU A 196 3.35 -8.57 -19.14
N VAL A 197 3.00 -7.29 -19.27
CA VAL A 197 2.97 -6.34 -18.16
C VAL A 197 1.89 -6.75 -17.16
N GLU A 198 0.67 -7.06 -17.63
CA GLU A 198 -0.45 -7.52 -16.81
C GLU A 198 -0.07 -8.78 -16.02
N ARG A 199 0.53 -9.77 -16.67
CA ARG A 199 1.08 -10.96 -16.00
C ARG A 199 2.01 -10.57 -14.85
N VAL A 200 2.97 -9.69 -15.11
CA VAL A 200 3.96 -9.27 -14.11
C VAL A 200 3.28 -8.52 -12.96
N ILE A 201 2.31 -7.64 -13.24
CA ILE A 201 1.53 -6.94 -12.22
C ILE A 201 0.85 -7.96 -11.30
N LEU A 202 0.07 -8.90 -11.86
CA LEU A 202 -0.65 -9.90 -11.06
C LEU A 202 0.30 -10.71 -10.17
N LEU A 203 1.46 -11.12 -10.69
CA LEU A 203 2.46 -11.83 -9.90
C LEU A 203 3.07 -10.97 -8.78
N VAL A 204 3.36 -9.69 -9.06
CA VAL A 204 3.89 -8.75 -8.05
C VAL A 204 2.85 -8.47 -6.96
N GLU A 205 1.58 -8.29 -7.34
CA GLU A 205 0.48 -8.01 -6.42
C GLU A 205 0.23 -9.16 -5.44
N ASN A 206 0.40 -10.40 -5.91
CA ASN A 206 0.21 -11.61 -5.10
C ASN A 206 1.51 -12.08 -4.42
N GLY A 207 2.58 -11.28 -4.47
CA GLY A 207 3.86 -11.61 -3.82
C GLY A 207 4.57 -12.83 -4.42
N GLN A 208 4.20 -13.23 -5.65
CA GLN A 208 4.79 -14.37 -6.34
C GLN A 208 6.18 -14.06 -6.93
N ILE A 209 6.51 -12.77 -7.15
CA ILE A 209 7.81 -12.32 -7.68
C ILE A 209 8.35 -11.04 -7.07
#